data_AF-A0A5B8RFR7-F1
#
_entry.id   AF-A0A5B8RFR7-F1
#
_cell.length_a   1.000
_cell.length_b   1.000
_cell.length_c   1.000
_cell.angle_alpha   90.00
_cell.angle_beta   90.00
_cell.angle_gamma   90.00
#
_symmetry.space_group_name_H-M   'P 1'
#
loop_
_entity.id
_entity.type
_entity.pdbx_description
1 polymer ?
#
loop_
_entity_poly.entity_id
_entity_poly.type
_entity_poly.pdbx_seq_one_letter_code
_entity_poly.pdbx_strand_id
1 'polypeptide(L)'
;MQARASSYAGELGVVMATERGEVDLGLANHYYTLRLKAGMPDASVALAFTRGDAGSLLNAAGAMVLNPGDTAFNFVRYLLTREVQGYLAREAYEIPLVSGVDMPEGLPPLSRIQPPDMDLTRLSELQPTLALMRDVGVL
;
A
#
# COMPACT_ATOMS: atom_id res chain seq x y z
N MET A 1 28.74 -13.42 -6.05
CA MET A 1 28.32 -12.41 -5.06
C MET A 1 27.16 -13.02 -4.28
N GLN A 2 27.26 -13.19 -2.95
CA GLN A 2 26.14 -13.75 -2.18
C GLN A 2 24.95 -12.78 -2.26
N ALA A 3 23.78 -13.31 -2.59
CA ALA A 3 22.55 -12.52 -2.57
C ALA A 3 22.31 -12.05 -1.13
N ARG A 4 22.23 -10.72 -0.94
CA ARG A 4 21.90 -10.08 0.34
C ARG A 4 20.39 -9.84 0.49
N ALA A 5 19.59 -10.49 -0.35
CA ALA A 5 18.14 -10.31 -0.39
C ALA A 5 17.47 -11.68 -0.47
N SER A 6 16.37 -11.82 0.25
CA SER A 6 15.51 -13.01 0.29
C SER A 6 14.18 -12.71 -0.41
N SER A 7 13.71 -13.66 -1.21
CA SER A 7 12.41 -13.56 -1.89
C SER A 7 11.33 -14.27 -1.08
N TYR A 8 10.15 -13.66 -0.99
CA TYR A 8 8.99 -14.21 -0.31
C TYR A 8 7.80 -14.25 -1.27
N ALA A 9 6.89 -15.21 -1.09
CA ALA A 9 5.75 -15.41 -1.99
C ALA A 9 4.71 -14.28 -1.94
N GLY A 10 4.77 -13.41 -0.92
CA GLY A 10 3.87 -12.27 -0.80
C GLY A 10 4.28 -11.35 0.36
N GLU A 11 3.69 -10.16 0.37
CA GLU A 11 4.04 -9.08 1.28
C GLU A 11 3.78 -9.41 2.75
N LEU A 12 2.72 -10.17 3.07
CA LEU A 12 2.52 -10.66 4.45
C LEU A 12 3.70 -11.53 4.91
N GLY A 13 4.25 -12.35 4.01
CA GLY A 13 5.43 -13.18 4.31
C GLY A 13 6.66 -12.33 4.61
N VAL A 14 6.84 -11.22 3.86
CA VAL A 14 7.91 -10.24 4.11
C VAL A 14 7.77 -9.61 5.49
N VAL A 15 6.56 -9.15 5.85
CA VAL A 15 6.28 -8.54 7.16
C VAL A 15 6.55 -9.53 8.29
N MET A 16 6.08 -10.77 8.17
CA MET A 16 6.29 -11.78 9.20
C MET A 16 7.77 -12.21 9.30
N ALA A 17 8.50 -12.27 8.18
CA ALA A 17 9.94 -12.57 8.20
C ALA A 17 10.74 -11.46 8.89
N THR A 18 10.34 -10.20 8.68
CA THR A 18 10.92 -9.04 9.38
C THR A 18 10.62 -9.11 10.88
N GLU A 19 9.37 -9.43 11.25
CA GLU A 19 8.96 -9.60 12.65
C GLU A 19 9.75 -10.70 13.37
N ARG A 20 10.04 -11.83 12.69
CA ARG A 20 10.86 -12.93 13.23
C ARG A 20 12.36 -12.66 13.23
N GLY A 21 12.81 -11.52 12.71
CA GLY A 21 14.24 -11.19 12.58
C GLY A 21 14.99 -12.03 11.55
N GLU A 22 14.29 -12.64 10.58
CA GLU A 22 14.94 -13.34 9.46
C GLU A 22 15.60 -12.37 8.48
N VAL A 23 15.05 -11.16 8.39
CA VAL A 23 15.57 -10.03 7.61
C VAL A 23 15.44 -8.75 8.43
N ASP A 24 16.39 -7.83 8.27
CA ASP A 24 16.39 -6.56 9.01
C ASP A 24 15.32 -5.58 8.49
N LEU A 25 15.01 -5.66 7.19
CA LEU A 25 14.09 -4.76 6.48
C LEU A 25 13.30 -5.54 5.42
N GLY A 26 12.04 -5.14 5.24
CA GLY A 26 11.13 -5.70 4.24
C GLY A 26 10.39 -4.61 3.46
N LEU A 27 10.21 -4.81 2.16
CA LEU A 27 9.38 -3.95 1.31
C LEU A 27 7.98 -4.55 1.18
N ALA A 28 6.98 -3.86 1.71
CA ALA A 28 5.58 -4.28 1.69
C ALA A 28 4.67 -3.05 1.81
N ASN A 29 3.41 -3.18 1.38
CA ASN A 29 2.39 -2.17 1.64
C ASN A 29 2.10 -2.08 3.14
N HIS A 30 1.77 -0.86 3.59
CA HIS A 30 1.62 -0.54 5.01
C HIS A 30 0.57 -1.40 5.72
N TYR A 31 -0.53 -1.70 5.03
CA TYR A 31 -1.69 -2.39 5.61
C TYR A 31 -1.36 -3.82 6.08
N TYR A 32 -0.33 -4.48 5.55
CA TYR A 32 0.08 -5.79 6.05
C TYR A 32 0.69 -5.71 7.45
N THR A 33 1.48 -4.67 7.73
CA THR A 33 2.05 -4.45 9.07
C THR A 33 0.97 -4.06 10.07
N LEU A 34 0.03 -3.20 9.66
CA LEU A 34 -1.10 -2.82 10.52
C LEU A 34 -2.01 -4.00 10.82
N ARG A 35 -2.33 -4.82 9.81
CA ARG A 35 -3.11 -6.06 9.99
C ARG A 35 -2.41 -7.05 10.90
N LEU A 36 -1.09 -7.22 10.78
CA LEU A 36 -0.33 -8.05 11.72
C LEU A 36 -0.44 -7.51 13.14
N LYS A 37 -0.22 -6.21 13.35
CA LYS A 37 -0.31 -5.58 14.68
C LYS A 37 -1.71 -5.62 15.28
N ALA A 38 -2.76 -5.62 14.47
CA ALA A 38 -4.12 -5.80 14.96
C ALA A 38 -4.36 -7.20 15.54
N GLY A 39 -3.74 -8.24 14.96
CA GLY A 39 -3.79 -9.61 15.49
C GLY A 39 -2.72 -9.92 16.54
N MET A 40 -1.61 -9.19 16.54
CA MET A 40 -0.45 -9.36 17.41
C MET A 40 0.13 -7.98 17.78
N PRO A 41 -0.45 -7.29 18.78
CA PRO A 41 -0.06 -5.92 19.13
C PRO A 41 1.42 -5.75 19.46
N ASP A 42 2.02 -6.75 20.08
CA ASP A 42 3.43 -6.77 20.50
C ASP A 42 4.40 -7.23 19.40
N ALA A 43 3.93 -7.40 18.16
CA ALA A 43 4.78 -7.79 17.02
C ALA A 43 5.99 -6.85 16.88
N SER A 44 7.19 -7.43 16.85
CA SER A 44 8.48 -6.73 16.80
C SER A 44 8.84 -6.23 15.41
N VAL A 45 7.91 -5.57 14.73
CA VAL A 45 8.07 -4.93 13.43
C VAL A 45 7.44 -3.54 13.47
N ALA A 46 7.98 -2.60 12.70
CA ALA A 46 7.48 -1.22 12.62
C ALA A 46 7.47 -0.75 11.17
N LEU A 47 6.57 0.21 10.88
CA LEU A 47 6.56 0.90 9.60
C LEU A 47 7.64 1.99 9.57
N ALA A 48 8.33 2.07 8.43
CA ALA A 48 9.25 3.15 8.11
C ALA A 48 8.94 3.67 6.71
N PHE A 49 9.06 4.98 6.51
CA PHE A 49 8.84 5.65 5.23
C PHE A 49 10.05 6.51 4.94
N THR A 50 10.49 6.52 3.68
CA THR A 50 11.38 7.56 3.16
C THR A 50 10.59 8.86 2.95
N ARG A 51 11.16 9.88 2.28
CA ARG A 51 10.48 11.17 2.09
C ARG A 51 10.74 11.69 0.68
N GLY A 52 9.66 12.03 -0.03
CA GLY A 52 9.73 12.63 -1.36
C GLY A 52 10.29 11.71 -2.43
N ASP A 53 10.30 10.39 -2.20
CA ASP A 53 10.84 9.39 -3.12
C ASP A 53 9.96 8.13 -3.22
N ALA A 54 10.39 7.16 -4.03
CA ALA A 54 9.65 5.94 -4.33
C ALA A 54 9.29 5.09 -3.09
N GLY A 55 10.08 5.13 -2.01
CA GLY A 55 9.78 4.41 -0.76
C GLY A 55 8.66 5.04 0.07
N SER A 56 8.15 6.20 -0.35
CA SER A 56 7.03 6.92 0.26
C SER A 56 5.86 7.11 -0.72
N LEU A 57 5.86 6.38 -1.83
CA LEU A 57 4.83 6.46 -2.85
C LEU A 57 3.46 6.09 -2.27
N LEU A 58 2.48 6.98 -2.47
CA LEU A 58 1.08 6.71 -2.19
C LEU A 58 0.40 6.33 -3.51
N ASN A 59 -0.14 5.11 -3.58
CA ASN A 59 -0.91 4.64 -4.72
C ASN A 59 -2.41 4.72 -4.43
N ALA A 60 -3.23 4.81 -5.47
CA ALA A 60 -4.68 4.89 -5.37
C ALA A 60 -5.34 3.70 -6.08
N ALA A 61 -6.27 3.04 -5.40
CA ALA A 61 -7.18 2.10 -6.03
C ALA A 61 -8.30 2.88 -6.74
N GLY A 62 -8.69 2.42 -7.95
CA GLY A 62 -9.71 3.07 -8.77
C GLY A 62 -10.79 2.10 -9.22
N ALA A 63 -11.97 2.63 -9.51
CA ALA A 63 -13.10 1.90 -10.11
C ALA A 63 -13.58 2.62 -11.37
N MET A 64 -13.95 1.85 -12.40
CA MET A 64 -14.45 2.38 -13.67
C MET A 64 -15.75 1.70 -14.08
N VAL A 65 -16.70 2.48 -14.57
CA VAL A 65 -17.95 1.98 -15.17
C VAL A 65 -17.69 1.65 -16.64
N LEU A 66 -17.77 0.36 -16.99
CA LEU A 66 -17.63 -0.10 -18.38
C LEU A 66 -18.93 0.08 -19.18
N ASN A 67 -20.07 -0.18 -18.54
CA ASN A 67 -21.40 -0.03 -19.12
C ASN A 67 -22.20 1.00 -18.31
N PRO A 68 -22.48 2.19 -18.88
CA PRO A 68 -23.22 3.23 -18.19
C PRO A 68 -24.61 2.78 -17.74
N GLY A 69 -24.98 3.17 -16.53
CA GLY A 69 -26.30 2.91 -15.96
C GLY A 69 -26.37 3.41 -14.52
N ASP A 70 -27.57 3.76 -14.06
CA ASP A 70 -27.76 4.39 -12.74
C ASP A 70 -27.20 3.53 -11.61
N THR A 71 -27.44 2.22 -11.64
CA THR A 71 -26.90 1.28 -10.64
C THR A 71 -25.37 1.30 -10.61
N ALA A 72 -24.71 1.27 -11.77
CA ALA A 72 -23.25 1.25 -11.85
C ALA A 72 -22.64 2.55 -11.34
N PHE A 73 -23.20 3.70 -11.74
CA PHE A 73 -22.74 5.00 -11.24
C PHE A 73 -23.02 5.17 -9.74
N ASN A 74 -24.19 4.72 -9.26
CA ASN A 74 -24.52 4.78 -7.84
C ASN A 74 -23.62 3.87 -7.00
N PHE A 75 -23.19 2.72 -7.53
CA PHE A 75 -22.20 1.88 -6.87
C PHE A 75 -20.85 2.61 -6.71
N VAL A 76 -20.32 3.23 -7.77
CA VAL A 76 -19.08 4.01 -7.66
C VAL A 76 -19.23 5.18 -6.69
N ARG A 77 -20.37 5.88 -6.70
CA ARG A 77 -20.67 6.93 -5.71
C ARG A 77 -20.73 6.38 -4.29
N TYR A 78 -21.30 5.19 -4.11
CA TYR A 78 -21.39 4.51 -2.82
C TYR A 78 -20.01 4.19 -2.25
N LEU A 79 -19.06 3.74 -3.08
CA LEU A 79 -17.67 3.52 -2.67
C LEU A 79 -16.99 4.77 -2.10
N LEU A 80 -17.43 5.97 -2.51
CA LEU A 80 -16.92 7.26 -2.06
C LEU A 80 -17.74 7.86 -0.89
N THR A 81 -18.65 7.11 -0.29
CA THR A 81 -19.34 7.56 0.92
C THR A 81 -18.42 7.47 2.13
N ARG A 82 -18.67 8.31 3.15
CA ARG A 82 -17.95 8.20 4.44
C ARG A 82 -18.13 6.84 5.10
N GLU A 83 -19.26 6.19 4.87
CA GLU A 83 -19.54 4.84 5.38
C GLU A 83 -18.56 3.82 4.80
N VAL A 84 -18.49 3.71 3.46
CA VAL A 84 -17.61 2.75 2.80
C VAL A 84 -16.14 3.10 3.01
N GLN A 85 -15.78 4.38 2.88
CA GLN A 85 -14.40 4.82 3.12
C GLN A 85 -13.96 4.59 4.57
N GLY A 86 -14.86 4.79 5.54
CA GLY A 86 -14.60 4.47 6.95
C GLY A 86 -14.48 2.97 7.20
N TYR A 87 -15.27 2.14 6.50
CA TYR A 87 -15.11 0.69 6.55
C TYR A 87 -13.74 0.26 6.00
N LEU A 88 -13.33 0.77 4.83
CA LEU A 88 -12.03 0.45 4.24
C LEU A 88 -10.86 0.91 5.12
N ALA A 89 -10.97 2.06 5.77
CA ALA A 89 -9.95 2.55 6.70
C ALA A 89 -9.77 1.65 7.93
N ARG A 90 -10.86 1.11 8.48
CA ARG A 90 -10.82 0.27 9.68
C ARG A 90 -10.47 -1.18 9.38
N GLU A 91 -11.10 -1.75 8.35
CA GLU A 91 -11.01 -3.20 8.08
C GLU A 91 -9.87 -3.53 7.11
N ALA A 92 -9.65 -2.66 6.11
CA ALA A 92 -8.60 -2.85 5.11
C ALA A 92 -7.34 -2.04 5.39
N TYR A 93 -7.38 -1.12 6.36
CA TYR A 93 -6.29 -0.17 6.67
C TYR A 93 -5.92 0.70 5.46
N GLU A 94 -6.88 1.00 4.59
CA GLU A 94 -6.68 1.89 3.45
C GLU A 94 -6.77 3.36 3.85
N ILE A 95 -6.11 4.22 3.08
CA ILE A 95 -6.10 5.66 3.30
C ILE A 95 -7.36 6.24 2.64
N PRO A 96 -8.28 6.87 3.40
CA PRO A 96 -9.50 7.44 2.82
C PRO A 96 -9.21 8.52 1.79
N LEU A 97 -9.99 8.56 0.72
CA LEU A 97 -9.92 9.61 -0.30
C LEU A 97 -10.94 10.73 -0.10
N VAL A 98 -11.78 10.64 0.94
CA VAL A 98 -12.84 11.60 1.24
C VAL A 98 -12.60 12.29 2.59
N SER A 99 -13.10 13.51 2.72
CA SER A 99 -12.99 14.28 3.95
C SER A 99 -13.90 13.76 5.07
N GLY A 100 -13.48 13.95 6.31
CA GLY A 100 -14.25 13.57 7.49
C GLY A 100 -14.25 12.07 7.79
N VAL A 101 -13.25 11.34 7.29
CA VAL A 101 -12.95 9.96 7.68
C VAL A 101 -11.53 9.92 8.22
N ASP A 102 -11.34 9.31 9.38
CA ASP A 102 -10.04 9.21 10.03
C ASP A 102 -9.11 8.23 9.28
N MET A 103 -7.81 8.51 9.36
CA MET A 103 -6.77 7.61 8.86
C MET A 103 -6.75 6.31 9.68
N PRO A 104 -6.30 5.19 9.10
CA PRO A 104 -6.01 3.97 9.85
C PRO A 104 -5.09 4.24 11.04
N GLU A 105 -5.40 3.64 12.19
CA GLU A 105 -4.54 3.71 13.37
C GLU A 105 -3.15 3.13 13.06
N GLY A 106 -2.11 3.76 13.61
CA GLY A 106 -0.71 3.35 13.39
C GLY A 106 -0.05 3.97 12.15
N LEU A 107 -0.79 4.71 11.32
CA LEU A 107 -0.20 5.54 10.27
C LEU A 107 0.15 6.95 10.77
N PRO A 108 1.34 7.48 10.44
CA PRO A 108 1.60 8.91 10.62
C PRO A 108 0.72 9.75 9.67
N PRO A 109 0.49 11.04 9.96
CA PRO A 109 -0.23 11.92 9.06
C PRO A 109 0.49 12.02 7.71
N LEU A 110 -0.26 12.23 6.62
CA LEU A 110 0.29 12.33 5.26
C LEU A 110 1.37 13.42 5.12
N SER A 111 1.25 14.51 5.89
CA SER A 111 2.27 15.57 5.96
C SER A 111 3.64 15.11 6.47
N ARG A 112 3.69 13.99 7.21
CA ARG A 112 4.92 13.34 7.66
C ARG A 112 5.43 12.29 6.67
N ILE A 113 4.54 11.61 5.94
CA ILE A 113 4.91 10.64 4.90
C ILE A 113 5.56 11.34 3.71
N GLN A 114 5.06 12.54 3.34
CA GLN A 114 5.59 13.35 2.23
C GLN A 114 5.75 12.53 0.94
N PRO A 115 4.66 11.98 0.39
CA PRO A 115 4.73 11.25 -0.87
C PRO A 115 5.29 12.15 -1.99
N PRO A 116 5.97 11.58 -3.00
CA PRO A 116 6.49 12.34 -4.13
C PRO A 116 5.35 13.01 -4.90
N ASP A 117 5.58 14.24 -5.36
CA ASP A 117 4.67 14.93 -6.28
C ASP A 117 4.81 14.34 -7.69
N MET A 118 3.89 13.44 -8.03
CA MET A 118 3.93 12.68 -9.28
C MET A 118 2.53 12.37 -9.79
N ASP A 119 2.35 12.50 -11.11
CA ASP A 119 1.19 11.97 -11.81
C ASP A 119 1.22 10.44 -11.82
N LEU A 120 0.31 9.80 -11.06
CA LEU A 120 0.20 8.35 -10.95
C LEU A 120 -0.10 7.66 -12.28
N THR A 121 -0.65 8.37 -13.30
CA THR A 121 -0.90 7.77 -14.62
C THR A 121 0.40 7.37 -15.31
N ARG A 122 1.53 7.98 -14.96
CA ARG A 122 2.87 7.60 -15.44
C ARG A 122 3.26 6.18 -15.02
N LEU A 123 2.69 5.67 -13.92
CA LEU A 123 2.94 4.29 -13.46
C LEU A 123 2.30 3.23 -14.38
N SER A 124 1.44 3.65 -15.32
CA SER A 124 0.90 2.76 -16.36
C SER A 124 1.95 2.31 -17.38
N GLU A 125 3.08 3.02 -17.49
CA GLU A 125 4.17 2.66 -18.38
C GLU A 125 5.06 1.58 -17.76
N LEU A 126 4.63 0.32 -17.90
CA LEU A 126 5.29 -0.81 -17.24
C LEU A 126 6.51 -1.36 -18.00
N GLN A 127 6.64 -1.09 -19.30
CA GLN A 127 7.67 -1.73 -20.13
C GLN A 127 9.11 -1.45 -19.65
N PRO A 128 9.50 -0.21 -19.28
CA PRO A 128 10.84 0.05 -18.75
C PRO A 128 11.11 -0.73 -17.45
N THR A 129 10.13 -0.81 -16.55
CA THR A 129 10.24 -1.54 -15.29
C THR A 129 10.41 -3.05 -15.54
N LEU A 130 9.60 -3.63 -16.43
CA LEU A 130 9.70 -5.04 -16.80
C LEU A 130 11.02 -5.39 -17.48
N ALA A 131 11.56 -4.50 -18.32
CA ALA A 131 12.88 -4.67 -18.92
C ALA A 131 13.97 -4.68 -17.85
N LEU A 132 13.97 -3.67 -16.96
CA LEU A 132 14.91 -3.59 -15.85
C LEU A 132 14.87 -4.84 -14.96
N MET A 133 13.67 -5.29 -14.59
CA MET A 133 13.51 -6.47 -13.75
C MET A 133 14.04 -7.76 -14.40
N ARG A 134 13.90 -7.91 -15.73
CA ARG A 134 14.52 -9.03 -16.47
C ARG A 134 16.04 -8.91 -16.51
N ASP A 135 16.57 -7.71 -16.76
CA ASP A 135 18.01 -7.47 -16.83
C ASP A 135 18.73 -7.79 -15.52
N VAL A 136 18.08 -7.52 -14.38
CA VAL A 136 18.61 -7.82 -13.04
C VAL A 136 18.20 -9.20 -12.50
N GLY A 137 17.46 -9.99 -13.29
CA GLY A 137 17.12 -11.39 -12.98
C GLY A 137 16.13 -11.58 -11.82
N VAL A 138 15.17 -10.66 -11.64
CA VAL A 138 14.12 -10.75 -10.60
C VAL A 138 12.73 -11.09 -11.16
N LEU A 139 12.65 -11.36 -12.47
CA LEU A 139 11.48 -11.90 -13.18
C LEU A 139 11.75 -13.30 -13.73
#